data_AF-A0A5D0JA81-F1
#
_entry.id   AF-A0A5D0JA81-F1
#
_cell.length_a   1.000
_cell.length_b   1.000
_cell.length_c   1.000
_cell.angle_alpha   90.00
_cell.angle_beta   90.00
_cell.angle_gamma   90.00
#
_symmetry.space_group_name_H-M   'P 1'
#
loop_
_entity.id
_entity.type
_entity.pdbx_description
1 polymer ?
#
loop_
_entity_poly.entity_id
_entity_poly.type
_entity_poly.pdbx_seq_one_letter_code
_entity_poly.pdbx_strand_id
1 'polypeptide(L)' 'LPIHRQAPKFEDLSTSTEVLFTGIKVIDLIEPYAKGGKIGLFGGAGVGKTVLIQELINNIAKGHGG' A
#
# COMPACT_ATOMS: atom_id res chain seq x y z
N LEU A 1 -7.67 -17.62 11.75
CA LEU A 1 -7.38 -16.60 12.79
C LEU A 1 -8.65 -15.81 13.08
N PRO A 2 -8.92 -15.42 14.34
CA PRO A 2 -10.08 -14.58 14.69
C PRO A 2 -9.94 -13.16 14.10
N ILE A 3 -11.07 -12.51 13.76
CA ILE A 3 -11.08 -11.16 13.16
C ILE A 3 -10.80 -10.04 14.18
N HIS A 4 -11.11 -10.27 15.45
CA HIS A 4 -10.77 -9.35 16.55
C HIS A 4 -9.40 -9.73 17.12
N ARG A 5 -8.46 -8.80 17.08
CA ARG A 5 -7.10 -8.92 17.63
C ARG A 5 -6.64 -7.57 18.17
N GLN A 6 -5.80 -7.60 19.21
CA GLN A 6 -5.16 -6.38 19.71
C GLN A 6 -4.16 -5.84 18.68
N ALA A 7 -3.88 -4.54 18.75
CA ALA A 7 -2.81 -3.94 17.96
C ALA A 7 -1.44 -4.57 18.33
N PRO A 8 -0.47 -4.59 17.41
CA PRO A 8 0.90 -5.01 17.72
C PRO A 8 1.48 -4.21 18.90
N LYS A 9 2.34 -4.82 19.71
CA LYS A 9 3.05 -4.11 20.79
C LYS A 9 4.11 -3.19 20.20
N PHE A 10 4.52 -2.18 20.96
CA PHE A 10 5.57 -1.24 20.55
C PHE A 10 6.89 -1.94 20.18
N GLU A 11 7.26 -2.99 20.92
CA GLU A 11 8.47 -3.80 20.69
C GLU A 11 8.44 -4.57 19.35
N ASP A 12 7.24 -4.83 18.81
CA ASP A 12 7.04 -5.55 17.54
C ASP A 12 6.96 -4.58 16.33
N LEU A 13 6.97 -3.26 16.56
CA LEU A 13 6.90 -2.28 15.48
C LEU A 13 8.27 -2.13 14.82
N SER A 14 8.29 -2.21 13.48
CA SER A 14 9.49 -1.85 12.71
C SER A 14 9.74 -0.34 12.81
N THR A 15 10.97 0.04 13.14
CA THR A 15 11.44 1.43 13.09
C THR A 15 11.98 1.83 11.71
N SER A 16 12.19 0.85 10.82
CA SER A 16 12.67 1.08 9.46
C SER A 16 11.52 1.54 8.57
N THR A 17 11.73 2.66 7.88
CA THR A 17 10.82 3.13 6.82
C THR A 17 11.34 2.62 5.48
N GLU A 18 10.69 1.58 4.94
CA GLU A 18 10.98 1.03 3.62
C GLU A 18 9.98 1.55 2.59
N VAL A 19 10.45 1.89 1.39
CA VAL A 19 9.59 2.28 0.27
C VAL A 19 8.96 1.03 -0.35
N LEU A 20 7.65 1.07 -0.57
CA LEU A 20 6.88 0.10 -1.34
C LEU A 20 6.78 0.61 -2.79
N PHE A 21 7.57 0.03 -3.68
CA PHE A 21 7.50 0.35 -5.11
C PHE A 21 6.25 -0.24 -5.74
N THR A 22 5.44 0.61 -6.35
CA THR A 22 4.12 0.26 -6.91
C THR A 22 4.18 -0.08 -8.39
N GLY A 23 5.24 0.33 -9.09
CA GLY A 23 5.32 0.26 -10.55
C GLY A 23 4.53 1.36 -11.26
N ILE A 24 3.92 2.27 -10.50
CA ILE A 24 3.13 3.39 -11.03
C ILE A 24 3.98 4.65 -10.92
N LYS A 25 4.50 5.11 -12.06
CA LYS A 25 5.48 6.21 -12.13
C LYS A 25 5.11 7.46 -11.32
N VAL A 26 3.86 7.90 -11.38
CA VAL A 26 3.44 9.11 -10.66
C VAL A 26 3.46 8.91 -9.15
N ILE A 27 3.10 7.72 -8.67
CA ILE A 27 3.14 7.37 -7.24
C ILE A 27 4.60 7.23 -6.81
N ASP A 28 5.38 6.41 -7.51
CA ASP A 28 6.77 6.12 -7.12
C ASP A 28 7.68 7.36 -7.16
N LEU A 29 7.36 8.37 -7.99
CA LEU A 29 8.13 9.60 -8.10
C LEU A 29 7.66 10.74 -7.18
N ILE A 30 6.34 10.95 -7.06
CA ILE A 30 5.79 12.15 -6.39
C ILE A 30 5.31 11.86 -4.97
N GLU A 31 4.73 10.69 -4.74
CA GLU A 31 4.18 10.28 -3.44
C GLU A 31 4.51 8.81 -3.16
N PRO A 32 5.78 8.48 -2.89
CA PRO A 32 6.20 7.10 -2.69
C PRO A 32 5.54 6.50 -1.45
N TYR A 33 5.01 5.29 -1.59
CA TYR A 33 4.31 4.60 -0.50
C TYR A 33 5.29 3.98 0.49
N ALA A 34 4.99 4.06 1.79
CA ALA A 34 5.75 3.37 2.83
C ALA A 34 5.17 1.99 3.11
N LYS A 35 6.03 0.97 3.21
CA LYS A 35 5.65 -0.39 3.57
C LYS A 35 5.07 -0.43 4.98
N GLY A 36 3.89 -1.04 5.13
CA GLY A 36 3.15 -1.05 6.40
C GLY A 36 2.46 0.29 6.75
N GLY A 37 2.56 1.29 5.86
CA GLY A 37 1.87 2.57 6.00
C GLY A 37 0.37 2.48 5.71
N LYS A 38 -0.35 3.56 6.04
CA LYS A 38 -1.76 3.74 5.70
C LYS A 38 -1.86 4.76 4.57
N ILE A 39 -2.48 4.37 3.47
CA ILE A 39 -2.60 5.19 2.25
C ILE A 39 -4.06 5.56 2.02
N GLY A 40 -4.32 6.82 1.68
CA GLY A 40 -5.65 7.31 1.33
C GLY A 40 -5.76 7.65 -0.16
N LEU A 41 -6.74 7.07 -0.86
CA LEU A 41 -7.04 7.44 -2.25
C LEU A 41 -8.21 8.42 -2.29
N PHE A 42 -7.92 9.70 -2.48
CA PHE A 42 -8.92 10.77 -2.54
C PHE A 42 -9.33 11.06 -4.00
N GLY A 43 -10.64 11.20 -4.25
CA GLY A 43 -11.16 11.60 -5.56
C GLY A 43 -12.65 11.33 -5.74
N GLY A 44 -13.26 11.98 -6.74
CA GLY A 44 -14.70 11.89 -7.05
C GLY A 44 -15.15 10.59 -7.71
N ALA A 45 -16.38 10.56 -8.24
CA ALA A 45 -16.87 9.44 -9.04
C ALA A 45 -16.18 9.41 -10.41
N GLY A 46 -15.91 8.22 -10.95
CA GLY A 46 -15.34 8.05 -12.30
C GLY A 46 -13.84 8.37 -12.44
N VAL A 47 -13.15 8.85 -11.40
CA VAL A 47 -11.72 9.23 -11.46
C VAL A 47 -10.74 8.04 -11.44
N GLY A 48 -11.23 6.81 -11.58
CA GLY A 48 -10.37 5.63 -11.68
C GLY A 48 -9.87 5.02 -10.37
N LYS A 49 -10.41 5.37 -9.19
CA LYS A 49 -9.98 4.79 -7.89
C LYS A 49 -9.97 3.25 -7.89
N THR A 50 -11.03 2.62 -8.39
CA THR A 50 -11.13 1.15 -8.45
C THR A 50 -10.14 0.55 -9.44
N VAL A 51 -9.86 1.24 -10.55
CA VAL A 51 -8.86 0.82 -11.55
C VAL A 51 -7.47 0.87 -10.92
N LEU A 52 -7.17 1.95 -10.18
CA LEU A 52 -5.90 2.11 -9.49
C LEU A 52 -5.68 1.03 -8.42
N ILE A 53 -6.71 0.67 -7.64
CA ILE A 53 -6.62 -0.42 -6.66
C ILE A 53 -6.34 -1.76 -7.34
N GLN A 54 -7.02 -2.07 -8.45
CA GLN A 54 -6.78 -3.30 -9.20
C GLN A 54 -5.34 -3.37 -9.74
N GLU A 55 -4.81 -2.24 -10.22
CA GLU A 55 -3.45 -2.18 -10.74
C GLU A 55 -2.39 -2.29 -9.63
N LEU A 56 -2.64 -1.71 -8.45
CA LEU A 56 -1.79 -1.92 -7.28
C LEU A 56 -1.74 -3.41 -6.89
N ILE A 57 -2.89 -4.10 -6.87
CA ILE A 57 -2.94 -5.54 -6.60
C ILE A 57 -2.14 -6.31 -7.65
N ASN A 58 -2.34 -6.00 -8.93
CA ASN A 58 -1.63 -6.62 -10.05
C ASN A 58 -0.11 -6.49 -9.91
N ASN A 59 0.38 -5.28 -9.64
CA ASN A 59 1.82 -5.00 -9.63
C ASN A 59 2.50 -5.49 -8.35
N ILE A 60 1.82 -5.47 -7.21
CA ILE A 60 2.36 -6.05 -5.97
C ILE A 60 2.46 -7.58 -6.12
N ALA A 61 1.41 -8.25 -6.60
CA ALA A 61 1.42 -9.70 -6.78
C ALA A 61 2.48 -10.17 -7.79
N LYS A 62 2.67 -9.43 -8.89
CA LYS A 62 3.71 -9.74 -9.89
C LYS A 62 5.12 -9.36 -9.43
N GLY A 63 5.26 -8.23 -8.74
CA GLY A 63 6.56 -7.64 -8.41
C GLY A 63 7.18 -8.17 -7.10
N HIS A 64 6.38 -8.65 -6.16
CA HIS A 64 6.86 -9.11 -4.84
C HIS A 64 6.77 -10.63 -4.62
N GLY A 65 6.43 -11.39 -5.67
CA GLY A 65 6.26 -12.85 -5.60
C GLY A 65 4.90 -13.23 -5.00
N GLY A 66 4.16 -14.10 -5.69
CA GLY A 66 2.88 -14.65 -5.20
C GLY A 66 3.02 -15.39 -3.87
#